data_AF-A0A4R2KEZ5-F1
#
_entry.id   AF-A0A4R2KEZ5-F1
#
_cell.length_a   1.000
_cell.length_b   1.000
_cell.length_c   1.000
_cell.angle_alpha   90.00
_cell.angle_beta   90.00
_cell.angle_gamma   90.00
#
_symmetry.space_group_name_H-M   'P 1'
#
loop_
_entity.id
_entity.type
_entity.pdbx_description
1 polymer ?
#
loop_
_entity_poly.entity_id
_entity_poly.type
_entity_poly.pdbx_seq_one_letter_code
_entity_poly.pdbx_strand_id
1 'polypeptide(L)'
;MPEIDAHDLIATAHALAEAARGATLAHFRADGLGVENKAGAGFDPVTRADREAEAAMRAILAKRRPEDAILGEELDLVAGTSGLTWVLDPVDGTRGFMCGTPTWGVLIAVADETGPLFGVIDQPYIGERFVGGFGQARLTGPAGTRPLATRPPRPLAEASLFTTFPEVGSPEEGRAFAELAARVRLTRYGMDCYAYALVALGQVDLVVEAGLHPYDIQAPIAVIEAAGGIVTDWQGGPAHRGGRVVAAANRAVHAEALEILSRAAG
;
A
#
# COMPACT_ATOMS: atom_id res chain seq x y z
N MET A 1 26.50 -10.70 -7.75
CA MET A 1 25.26 -11.06 -7.04
C MET A 1 24.69 -12.27 -7.77
N PRO A 2 24.24 -13.33 -7.07
CA PRO A 2 23.48 -14.39 -7.73
C PRO A 2 22.29 -13.76 -8.45
N GLU A 3 21.93 -14.31 -9.61
CA GLU A 3 20.79 -13.85 -10.40
C GLU A 3 19.52 -13.99 -9.56
N ILE A 4 18.82 -12.88 -9.30
CA ILE A 4 17.58 -12.88 -8.54
C ILE A 4 16.55 -13.68 -9.35
N ASP A 5 16.13 -14.84 -8.83
CA ASP A 5 15.06 -15.62 -9.43
C ASP A 5 13.71 -14.92 -9.19
N ALA A 6 13.34 -14.04 -10.12
CA ALA A 6 12.07 -13.33 -10.09
C ALA A 6 10.86 -14.28 -10.03
N HIS A 7 10.96 -15.48 -10.62
CA HIS A 7 9.87 -16.45 -10.59
C HIS A 7 9.62 -16.97 -9.17
N ASP A 8 10.67 -17.32 -8.42
CA ASP A 8 10.54 -17.73 -7.02
C ASP A 8 10.03 -16.58 -6.13
N LEU A 9 10.50 -15.35 -6.33
CA LEU A 9 10.01 -14.18 -5.58
C LEU A 9 8.51 -13.94 -5.84
N ILE A 10 8.08 -13.94 -7.11
CA ILE A 10 6.66 -13.77 -7.46
C ILE A 10 5.81 -14.89 -6.86
N ALA A 11 6.26 -16.14 -6.99
CA ALA A 11 5.56 -17.28 -6.43
C ALA A 11 5.51 -17.22 -4.89
N THR A 12 6.53 -16.65 -4.24
CA THR A 12 6.56 -16.43 -2.80
C THR A 12 5.52 -15.38 -2.42
N ALA A 13 5.54 -14.20 -3.03
CA ALA A 13 4.59 -13.13 -2.77
C ALA A 13 3.13 -13.58 -2.90
N HIS A 14 2.80 -14.38 -3.92
CA HIS A 14 1.46 -14.96 -4.06
C HIS A 14 1.10 -15.92 -2.92
N ALA A 15 2.03 -16.78 -2.49
CA ALA A 15 1.78 -17.67 -1.36
C ALA A 15 1.56 -16.90 -0.04
N LEU A 16 2.27 -15.78 0.16
CA LEU A 16 2.05 -14.89 1.30
C LEU A 16 0.64 -14.27 1.27
N ALA A 17 0.22 -13.75 0.11
CA ALA A 17 -1.11 -13.16 -0.04
C ALA A 17 -2.23 -14.19 0.21
N GLU A 18 -2.08 -15.44 -0.23
CA GLU A 18 -3.04 -16.51 0.08
C GLU A 18 -3.12 -16.82 1.58
N ALA A 19 -1.97 -16.86 2.27
CA ALA A 19 -1.92 -17.10 3.71
C ALA A 19 -2.56 -15.97 4.52
N ALA A 20 -2.22 -14.72 4.20
CA ALA A 20 -2.80 -13.55 4.85
C ALA A 20 -4.30 -13.44 4.60
N ARG A 21 -4.77 -13.72 3.37
CA ARG A 21 -6.20 -13.77 3.01
C ARG A 21 -6.99 -14.73 3.90
N GLY A 22 -6.46 -15.93 4.13
CA GLY A 22 -7.11 -16.93 4.99
C GLY A 22 -7.27 -16.43 6.44
N ALA A 23 -6.23 -15.83 7.00
CA ALA A 23 -6.23 -15.32 8.37
C ALA A 23 -7.11 -14.08 8.54
N THR A 24 -6.97 -13.08 7.66
CA THR A 24 -7.72 -11.81 7.74
C THR A 24 -9.23 -12.01 7.56
N LEU A 25 -9.65 -12.84 6.60
CA LEU A 25 -11.07 -13.12 6.37
C LEU A 25 -11.74 -13.93 7.49
N ALA A 26 -10.96 -14.65 8.31
CA ALA A 26 -11.52 -15.34 9.47
C ALA A 26 -12.04 -14.36 10.54
N HIS A 27 -11.52 -13.12 10.55
CA HIS A 27 -11.91 -12.09 11.51
C HIS A 27 -12.75 -10.98 10.89
N PHE A 28 -12.59 -10.67 9.59
CA PHE A 28 -13.31 -9.56 8.97
C PHE A 28 -14.84 -9.75 9.01
N ARG A 29 -15.55 -8.79 9.63
CA ARG A 29 -17.00 -8.83 9.88
C ARG A 29 -17.47 -10.05 10.70
N ALA A 30 -16.59 -10.70 11.45
CA ALA A 30 -16.98 -11.69 12.44
C ALA A 30 -17.80 -11.06 13.57
N ASP A 31 -18.68 -11.84 14.20
CA ASP A 31 -19.47 -11.39 15.34
C ASP A 31 -18.56 -10.89 16.48
N GLY A 32 -18.83 -9.70 17.01
CA GLY A 32 -18.05 -9.10 18.11
C GLY A 32 -16.95 -8.11 17.69
N LEU A 33 -16.79 -7.83 16.40
CA LEU A 33 -15.94 -6.74 15.92
C LEU A 33 -16.65 -5.38 16.12
N GLY A 34 -16.33 -4.69 17.22
CA GLY A 34 -16.91 -3.39 17.57
C GLY A 34 -15.88 -2.26 17.59
N VAL A 35 -16.30 -1.04 17.24
CA VAL A 35 -15.46 0.18 17.21
C VAL A 35 -14.97 0.61 18.61
N GLU A 36 -15.58 0.11 19.69
CA GLU A 36 -15.30 0.49 21.08
C GLU A 36 -14.02 -0.14 21.67
N ASN A 37 -13.30 -0.97 20.92
CA ASN A 37 -12.25 -1.84 21.45
C ASN A 37 -10.86 -1.18 21.62
N LYS A 38 -10.83 0.13 21.88
CA LYS A 38 -9.59 0.84 22.28
C LYS A 38 -9.63 1.39 23.71
N ALA A 39 -10.71 1.19 24.46
CA ALA A 39 -10.91 1.82 25.78
C ALA A 39 -10.87 0.86 26.99
N GLY A 40 -10.58 -0.43 26.80
CA GLY A 40 -10.44 -1.37 27.92
C GLY A 40 -9.43 -2.46 27.57
N ALA A 41 -8.90 -3.14 28.58
CA ALA A 41 -7.90 -4.23 28.47
C ALA A 41 -8.44 -5.51 27.76
N GLY A 42 -9.32 -5.36 26.77
CA GLY A 42 -9.94 -6.41 25.97
C GLY A 42 -9.45 -6.38 24.53
N PHE A 43 -8.74 -7.42 24.14
CA PHE A 43 -8.69 -8.08 22.83
C PHE A 43 -9.27 -7.33 21.61
N ASP A 44 -8.41 -6.73 20.77
CA ASP A 44 -8.77 -6.16 19.47
C ASP A 44 -8.73 -7.25 18.36
N PRO A 45 -9.87 -7.60 17.74
CA PRO A 45 -9.91 -8.56 16.63
C PRO A 45 -9.04 -8.19 15.44
N VAL A 46 -8.76 -6.91 15.21
CA VAL A 46 -7.86 -6.47 14.13
C VAL A 46 -6.43 -6.84 14.47
N THR A 47 -5.96 -6.50 15.67
CA THR A 47 -4.65 -6.96 16.17
C THR A 47 -4.49 -8.49 16.09
N ARG A 48 -5.56 -9.26 16.27
CA ARG A 48 -5.50 -10.71 16.08
C ARG A 48 -5.38 -11.10 14.60
N ALA A 49 -6.19 -10.50 13.73
CA ALA A 49 -6.12 -10.71 12.29
C ALA A 49 -4.71 -10.40 11.76
N ASP A 50 -4.16 -9.26 12.15
CA ASP A 50 -2.81 -8.82 11.77
C ASP A 50 -1.73 -9.79 12.21
N ARG A 51 -1.70 -10.13 13.51
CA ARG A 51 -0.68 -11.03 14.05
C ARG A 51 -0.77 -12.45 13.49
N GLU A 52 -1.98 -12.97 13.29
CA GLU A 52 -2.16 -14.31 12.70
C GLU A 52 -1.75 -14.33 11.22
N ALA A 53 -2.11 -13.30 10.47
CA ALA A 53 -1.73 -13.15 9.07
C ALA A 53 -0.21 -12.97 8.91
N GLU A 54 0.42 -12.10 9.69
CA GLU A 54 1.87 -11.90 9.65
C GLU A 54 2.62 -13.18 10.04
N ALA A 55 2.19 -13.87 11.09
CA ALA A 55 2.78 -15.14 11.49
C ALA A 55 2.68 -16.20 10.38
N ALA A 56 1.54 -16.29 9.70
CA ALA A 56 1.35 -17.21 8.58
C ALA A 56 2.27 -16.89 7.39
N MET A 57 2.41 -15.61 7.04
CA MET A 57 3.34 -15.15 6.01
C MET A 57 4.80 -15.45 6.40
N ARG A 58 5.21 -15.13 7.62
CA ARG A 58 6.57 -15.40 8.13
C ARG A 58 6.90 -16.89 8.16
N ALA A 59 5.93 -17.77 8.45
CA ALA A 59 6.13 -19.22 8.40
C ALA A 59 6.43 -19.74 6.98
N ILE A 60 5.90 -19.07 5.95
CA ILE A 60 6.23 -19.36 4.55
C ILE A 60 7.63 -18.84 4.21
N LEU A 61 7.95 -17.61 4.60
CA LEU A 61 9.26 -17.00 4.38
C LEU A 61 10.38 -17.79 5.04
N ALA A 62 10.21 -18.25 6.28
CA ALA A 62 11.19 -19.09 6.98
C ALA A 62 11.53 -20.39 6.23
N LYS A 63 10.62 -20.89 5.38
CA LYS A 63 10.84 -22.11 4.58
C LYS A 63 11.39 -21.82 3.20
N ARG A 64 10.86 -20.79 2.53
CA ARG A 64 11.19 -20.49 1.13
C ARG A 64 12.39 -19.56 0.98
N ARG A 65 12.50 -18.59 1.89
CA ARG A 65 13.41 -17.44 1.83
C ARG A 65 14.12 -17.22 3.18
N PRO A 66 14.79 -18.23 3.77
CA PRO A 66 15.35 -18.13 5.13
C PRO A 66 16.49 -17.11 5.27
N GLU A 67 17.08 -16.65 4.16
CA GLU A 67 18.17 -15.68 4.13
C GLU A 67 17.71 -14.23 3.90
N ASP A 68 16.43 -14.02 3.56
CA ASP A 68 15.88 -12.69 3.34
C ASP A 68 15.45 -12.06 4.67
N ALA A 69 15.61 -10.75 4.79
CA ALA A 69 15.10 -10.00 5.95
C ALA A 69 13.57 -9.89 5.90
N ILE A 70 12.94 -9.64 7.04
CA ILE A 70 11.49 -9.42 7.13
C ILE A 70 11.21 -8.20 8.00
N LEU A 71 10.56 -7.21 7.42
CA LEU A 71 10.01 -6.02 8.09
C LEU A 71 8.48 -6.10 8.04
N GLY A 72 7.83 -6.30 9.19
CA GLY A 72 6.38 -6.28 9.30
C GLY A 72 5.90 -5.17 10.23
N GLU A 73 4.60 -4.90 10.22
CA GLU A 73 3.95 -3.96 11.14
C GLU A 73 3.92 -4.50 12.58
N GLU A 74 3.60 -5.79 12.76
CA GLU A 74 3.21 -6.34 14.07
C GLU A 74 4.35 -7.00 14.86
N LEU A 75 5.31 -7.60 14.16
CA LEU A 75 6.36 -8.41 14.77
C LEU A 75 7.74 -7.81 14.48
N ASP A 76 8.67 -8.09 15.40
CA ASP A 76 10.04 -7.58 15.30
C ASP A 76 10.69 -7.89 13.94
N LEU A 77 11.58 -6.99 13.54
CA LEU A 77 12.43 -7.15 12.37
C LEU A 77 13.20 -8.47 12.45
N VAL A 78 13.13 -9.28 11.40
CA VAL A 78 14.04 -10.42 11.20
C VAL A 78 15.17 -9.96 10.30
N ALA A 79 16.40 -10.03 10.82
CA ALA A 79 17.58 -9.75 10.03
C ALA A 79 17.79 -10.84 8.96
N GLY A 80 18.26 -10.42 7.79
CA GLY A 80 18.63 -11.30 6.68
C GLY A 80 20.06 -11.07 6.21
N THR A 81 20.54 -11.93 5.33
CA THR A 81 21.90 -11.92 4.78
C THR A 81 21.93 -11.85 3.25
N SER A 82 20.80 -12.04 2.57
CA SER A 82 20.72 -12.05 1.10
C SER A 82 20.78 -10.65 0.46
N GLY A 83 20.51 -9.59 1.24
CA GLY A 83 20.31 -8.22 0.76
C GLY A 83 18.87 -7.91 0.34
N LEU A 84 17.96 -8.91 0.37
CA LEU A 84 16.54 -8.71 0.13
C LEU A 84 15.78 -8.56 1.46
N THR A 85 14.73 -7.74 1.45
CA THR A 85 13.79 -7.57 2.57
C THR A 85 12.37 -7.77 2.09
N TRP A 86 11.64 -8.65 2.75
CA TRP A 86 10.18 -8.77 2.62
C TRP A 86 9.52 -7.75 3.55
N VAL A 87 8.69 -6.89 2.97
CA VAL A 87 7.96 -5.86 3.72
C VAL A 87 6.48 -6.21 3.71
N LEU A 88 5.89 -6.34 4.91
CA LEU A 88 4.57 -6.91 5.11
C LEU A 88 3.68 -5.95 5.90
N ASP A 89 2.48 -5.69 5.38
CA ASP A 89 1.35 -5.12 6.11
C ASP A 89 0.17 -6.09 5.94
N PRO A 90 -0.24 -6.81 6.99
CA PRO A 90 -1.33 -7.76 6.88
C PRO A 90 -2.72 -7.12 6.75
N VAL A 91 -2.96 -5.94 7.33
CA VAL A 91 -4.24 -5.20 7.27
C VAL A 91 -3.99 -3.68 7.21
N ASP A 92 -3.57 -3.23 6.02
CA ASP A 92 -3.51 -1.81 5.71
C ASP A 92 -4.96 -1.29 5.61
N GLY A 93 -5.28 -0.26 6.40
CA GLY A 93 -6.64 0.24 6.55
C GLY A 93 -7.43 -0.40 7.71
N THR A 94 -6.75 -0.67 8.83
CA THR A 94 -7.32 -1.15 10.11
C THR A 94 -8.68 -0.50 10.48
N ARG A 95 -8.85 0.81 10.28
CA ARG A 95 -10.13 1.49 10.57
C ARG A 95 -11.24 1.07 9.60
N GLY A 96 -10.92 0.90 8.32
CA GLY A 96 -11.84 0.32 7.35
C GLY A 96 -12.20 -1.12 7.71
N PHE A 97 -11.21 -1.92 8.11
CA PHE A 97 -11.43 -3.28 8.61
C PHE A 97 -12.40 -3.31 9.80
N MET A 98 -12.16 -2.48 10.84
CA MET A 98 -13.03 -2.38 12.01
C MET A 98 -14.45 -1.96 11.67
N CYS A 99 -14.60 -1.05 10.71
CA CYS A 99 -15.90 -0.57 10.25
C CYS A 99 -16.57 -1.52 9.25
N GLY A 100 -15.94 -2.65 8.94
CA GLY A 100 -16.46 -3.62 7.98
C GLY A 100 -16.46 -3.10 6.53
N THR A 101 -15.72 -2.05 6.18
CA THR A 101 -15.62 -1.56 4.79
C THR A 101 -14.57 -2.36 4.04
N PRO A 102 -14.85 -2.84 2.82
CA PRO A 102 -13.89 -3.67 2.07
C PRO A 102 -12.87 -2.80 1.32
N THR A 103 -12.26 -1.85 2.03
CA THR A 103 -11.27 -0.89 1.50
C THR A 103 -9.86 -1.13 2.02
N TRP A 104 -9.73 -1.93 3.08
CA TRP A 104 -8.46 -2.44 3.57
C TRP A 104 -7.88 -3.49 2.62
N GLY A 105 -6.59 -3.80 2.76
CA GLY A 105 -5.90 -4.82 2.00
C GLY A 105 -4.68 -5.40 2.71
N VAL A 106 -4.08 -6.41 2.08
CA VAL A 106 -2.78 -6.97 2.46
C VAL A 106 -1.74 -6.38 1.53
N LEU A 107 -0.67 -5.82 2.09
CA LEU A 107 0.48 -5.30 1.34
C LEU A 107 1.69 -6.21 1.52
N ILE A 108 2.26 -6.63 0.40
CA ILE A 108 3.48 -7.44 0.38
C ILE A 108 4.43 -6.84 -0.63
N ALA A 109 5.64 -6.54 -0.21
CA ALA A 109 6.72 -6.16 -1.12
C ALA A 109 7.97 -7.00 -0.87
N VAL A 110 8.79 -7.15 -1.91
CA VAL A 110 10.19 -7.55 -1.78
C VAL A 110 11.06 -6.42 -2.33
N ALA A 111 12.04 -6.01 -1.52
CA ALA A 111 12.88 -4.85 -1.78
C ALA A 111 14.36 -5.18 -1.56
N ASP A 112 15.23 -4.39 -2.19
CA ASP A 112 16.65 -4.31 -1.86
C ASP A 112 17.00 -2.90 -1.34
N GLU A 113 18.29 -2.56 -1.30
CA GLU A 113 18.78 -1.25 -0.84
C GLU A 113 18.29 -0.07 -1.70
N THR A 114 17.87 -0.32 -2.94
CA THR A 114 17.40 0.71 -3.88
C THR A 114 15.90 0.96 -3.76
N GLY A 115 15.14 0.00 -3.23
CA GLY A 115 13.70 0.08 -3.05
C GLY A 115 12.95 -1.20 -3.45
N PRO A 116 11.61 -1.12 -3.59
CA PRO A 116 10.79 -2.28 -3.87
C PRO A 116 10.95 -2.75 -5.32
N LEU A 117 11.24 -4.05 -5.48
CA LEU A 117 11.44 -4.72 -6.77
C LEU A 117 10.12 -5.31 -7.32
N PHE A 118 9.26 -5.77 -6.40
CA PHE A 118 7.94 -6.32 -6.68
C PHE A 118 7.00 -6.12 -5.50
N GLY A 119 5.72 -5.88 -5.80
CA GLY A 119 4.69 -5.62 -4.81
C GLY A 119 3.34 -6.26 -5.16
N VAL A 120 2.57 -6.53 -4.11
CA VAL A 120 1.20 -7.03 -4.14
C VAL A 120 0.33 -6.14 -3.26
N ILE A 121 -0.77 -5.65 -3.81
CA ILE A 121 -1.91 -5.14 -3.05
C ILE A 121 -3.03 -6.15 -3.24
N ASP A 122 -3.40 -6.87 -2.18
CA ASP A 122 -4.48 -7.87 -2.20
C ASP A 122 -5.68 -7.34 -1.41
N GLN A 123 -6.86 -7.34 -2.01
CA GLN A 123 -8.13 -7.09 -1.33
C GLN A 123 -8.82 -8.46 -1.12
N PRO A 124 -8.78 -9.02 0.11
CA PRO A 124 -9.27 -10.37 0.37
C PRO A 124 -10.77 -10.55 0.13
N TYR A 125 -11.59 -9.60 0.59
CA TYR A 125 -13.05 -9.72 0.59
C TYR A 125 -13.68 -9.58 -0.81
N ILE A 126 -13.21 -8.63 -1.61
CA ILE A 126 -13.61 -8.37 -2.99
C ILE A 126 -12.97 -9.40 -3.94
N GLY A 127 -11.81 -9.95 -3.56
CA GLY A 127 -11.11 -10.95 -4.37
C GLY A 127 -10.27 -10.34 -5.48
N GLU A 128 -9.81 -9.10 -5.31
CA GLU A 128 -8.93 -8.41 -6.26
C GLU A 128 -7.48 -8.42 -5.79
N ARG A 129 -6.56 -8.76 -6.69
CA ARG A 129 -5.12 -8.74 -6.46
C ARG A 129 -4.42 -7.94 -7.54
N PHE A 130 -3.72 -6.90 -7.11
CA PHE A 130 -2.90 -6.03 -7.94
C PHE A 130 -1.45 -6.41 -7.73
N VAL A 131 -0.70 -6.65 -8.81
CA VAL A 131 0.73 -6.94 -8.73
C VAL A 131 1.51 -6.07 -9.70
N GLY A 132 2.73 -5.70 -9.30
CA GLY A 132 3.64 -4.94 -10.13
C GLY A 132 5.11 -5.20 -9.79
N GLY A 133 5.98 -5.10 -10.80
CA GLY A 133 7.40 -5.40 -10.72
C GLY A 133 7.80 -6.59 -11.59
N PHE A 134 9.10 -6.78 -11.82
CA PHE A 134 9.65 -7.84 -12.68
C PHE A 134 8.96 -7.98 -14.05
N GLY A 135 8.62 -6.84 -14.68
CA GLY A 135 7.95 -6.80 -15.99
C GLY A 135 6.45 -7.13 -15.95
N GLN A 136 5.84 -7.21 -14.76
CA GLN A 136 4.41 -7.43 -14.60
C GLN A 136 3.72 -6.16 -14.11
N ALA A 137 2.49 -5.95 -14.58
CA ALA A 137 1.55 -4.96 -14.04
C ALA A 137 0.13 -5.46 -14.35
N ARG A 138 -0.52 -6.14 -13.40
CA ARG A 138 -1.83 -6.77 -13.64
C ARG A 138 -2.73 -6.78 -12.41
N LEU A 139 -4.03 -6.72 -12.68
CA LEU A 139 -5.11 -7.03 -11.75
C LEU A 139 -5.64 -8.42 -12.09
N THR A 140 -5.77 -9.28 -11.09
CA THR A 140 -6.62 -10.49 -11.15
C THR A 140 -7.77 -10.30 -10.18
N GLY A 141 -9.01 -10.46 -10.64
CA GLY A 141 -10.20 -10.33 -9.80
C GLY A 141 -11.32 -11.25 -10.26
N PRO A 142 -12.54 -11.11 -9.68
CA PRO A 142 -13.70 -11.93 -10.04
C PRO A 142 -14.09 -11.82 -11.52
N ALA A 143 -13.75 -10.71 -12.18
CA ALA A 143 -13.97 -10.49 -13.61
C ALA A 143 -12.84 -11.05 -14.51
N GLY A 144 -11.84 -11.72 -13.94
CA GLY A 144 -10.67 -12.24 -14.65
C GLY A 144 -9.42 -11.39 -14.47
N THR A 145 -8.43 -11.62 -15.34
CA THR A 145 -7.14 -10.92 -15.31
C THR A 145 -7.06 -9.86 -16.41
N ARG A 146 -6.55 -8.66 -16.07
CA ARG A 146 -6.30 -7.58 -17.03
C ARG A 146 -5.03 -6.79 -16.68
N PRO A 147 -4.38 -6.14 -17.66
CA PRO A 147 -3.21 -5.30 -17.38
C PRO A 147 -3.60 -4.06 -16.57
N LEU A 148 -2.65 -3.57 -15.79
CA LEU A 148 -2.71 -2.26 -15.13
C LEU A 148 -2.12 -1.19 -16.05
N ALA A 149 -2.71 -0.01 -16.02
CA ALA A 149 -2.24 1.17 -16.72
C ALA A 149 -2.81 2.40 -16.02
N THR A 150 -1.94 3.31 -15.60
CA THR A 150 -2.34 4.57 -14.99
C THR A 150 -2.98 5.53 -16.02
N ARG A 151 -3.64 6.57 -15.53
CA ARG A 151 -4.28 7.58 -16.38
C ARG A 151 -3.26 8.41 -17.17
N PRO A 152 -3.58 8.78 -18.43
CA PRO A 152 -2.73 9.67 -19.21
C PRO A 152 -2.65 11.09 -18.60
N PRO A 153 -1.66 11.90 -19.00
CA PRO A 153 -1.53 13.29 -18.56
C PRO A 153 -2.79 14.11 -18.77
N ARG A 154 -3.12 14.96 -17.80
CA ARG A 154 -4.26 15.88 -17.83
C ARG A 154 -4.05 17.05 -16.86
N PRO A 155 -4.80 18.16 -16.99
CA PRO A 155 -4.72 19.27 -16.05
C PRO A 155 -5.13 18.86 -14.63
N LEU A 156 -4.48 19.43 -13.61
CA LEU A 156 -4.83 19.20 -12.21
C LEU A 156 -6.32 19.47 -11.90
N ALA A 157 -6.91 20.48 -12.54
CA ALA A 157 -8.34 20.84 -12.41
C ALA A 157 -9.32 19.75 -12.87
N GLU A 158 -8.86 18.72 -13.58
CA GLU A 158 -9.65 17.56 -13.97
C GLU A 158 -9.35 16.30 -13.15
N ALA A 159 -8.31 16.36 -12.30
CA ALA A 159 -7.82 15.23 -11.53
C ALA A 159 -8.74 14.88 -10.36
N SER A 160 -8.65 13.62 -9.94
CA SER A 160 -9.19 13.10 -8.68
C SER A 160 -8.09 12.96 -7.64
N LEU A 161 -8.37 13.37 -6.41
CA LEU A 161 -7.47 13.29 -5.27
C LEU A 161 -8.08 12.41 -4.18
N PHE A 162 -7.27 11.51 -3.64
CA PHE A 162 -7.63 10.67 -2.50
C PHE A 162 -6.64 10.88 -1.36
N THR A 163 -7.14 10.71 -0.15
CA THR A 163 -6.37 10.57 1.09
C THR A 163 -7.21 9.78 2.09
N THR A 164 -6.60 9.05 3.02
CA THR A 164 -7.37 8.22 3.94
C THR A 164 -8.24 9.05 4.89
N PHE A 165 -7.72 10.15 5.44
CA PHE A 165 -8.45 11.04 6.35
C PHE A 165 -8.32 12.51 5.95
N PRO A 166 -9.33 13.35 6.21
CA PRO A 166 -9.20 14.79 5.98
C PRO A 166 -8.12 15.44 6.85
N GLU A 167 -7.81 14.87 8.02
CA GLU A 167 -6.73 15.29 8.90
C GLU A 167 -5.36 14.78 8.42
N VAL A 168 -4.87 15.32 7.29
CA VAL A 168 -3.57 14.96 6.73
C VAL A 168 -2.44 15.56 7.56
N GLY A 169 -1.75 14.72 8.33
CA GLY A 169 -0.51 15.06 9.03
C GLY A 169 -0.63 16.21 10.03
N SER A 170 0.39 17.06 10.07
CA SER A 170 0.45 18.28 10.86
C SER A 170 -0.48 19.39 10.32
N PRO A 171 -0.78 20.44 11.11
CA PRO A 171 -1.56 21.58 10.62
C PRO A 171 -0.96 22.31 9.41
N GLU A 172 0.34 22.17 9.15
CA GLU A 172 1.00 22.70 7.97
C GLU A 172 0.79 21.81 6.75
N GLU A 173 0.98 20.49 6.92
CA GLU A 173 0.73 19.49 5.89
C GLU A 173 -0.74 19.49 5.46
N GLY A 174 -1.67 19.59 6.41
CA GLY A 174 -3.10 19.69 6.15
C GLY A 174 -3.49 20.97 5.38
N ARG A 175 -2.78 22.09 5.59
CA ARG A 175 -2.98 23.32 4.80
C ARG A 175 -2.53 23.14 3.35
N ALA A 176 -1.38 22.51 3.13
CA ALA A 176 -0.91 22.23 1.77
C ALA A 176 -1.82 21.23 1.04
N PHE A 177 -2.30 20.19 1.74
CA PHE A 177 -3.30 19.28 1.21
C PHE A 177 -4.60 20.01 0.86
N ALA A 178 -5.11 20.88 1.73
CA ALA A 178 -6.33 21.65 1.45
C ALA A 178 -6.18 22.59 0.24
N GLU A 179 -5.00 23.20 0.06
CA GLU A 179 -4.69 24.00 -1.13
C GLU A 179 -4.72 23.14 -2.41
N LEU A 180 -4.12 21.95 -2.38
CA LEU A 180 -4.17 21.01 -3.50
C LEU A 180 -5.61 20.54 -3.78
N ALA A 181 -6.35 20.18 -2.73
CA ALA A 181 -7.74 19.72 -2.82
C ALA A 181 -8.69 20.77 -3.44
N ALA A 182 -8.39 22.06 -3.27
CA ALA A 182 -9.15 23.16 -3.88
C ALA A 182 -8.89 23.33 -5.39
N ARG A 183 -7.83 22.70 -5.93
CA ARG A 183 -7.42 22.81 -7.34
C ARG A 183 -7.74 21.60 -8.18
N VAL A 184 -8.20 20.50 -7.57
CA VAL A 184 -8.61 19.28 -8.27
C VAL A 184 -10.11 19.27 -8.52
N ARG A 185 -10.58 18.38 -9.42
CA ARG A 185 -12.00 18.26 -9.74
C ARG A 185 -12.81 17.63 -8.61
N LEU A 186 -12.22 16.62 -7.96
CA LEU A 186 -12.90 15.79 -6.98
C LEU A 186 -11.89 15.31 -5.93
N THR A 187 -12.20 15.61 -4.66
CA THR A 187 -11.49 15.03 -3.51
C THR A 187 -12.38 13.97 -2.86
N ARG A 188 -11.80 12.81 -2.59
CA ARG A 188 -12.43 11.69 -1.89
C ARG A 188 -11.59 11.31 -0.68
N TYR A 189 -12.26 10.80 0.35
CA TYR A 189 -11.63 10.37 1.59
C TYR A 189 -11.86 8.88 1.84
N GLY A 190 -10.97 8.27 2.62
CA GLY A 190 -10.92 6.84 2.89
C GLY A 190 -10.22 6.06 1.78
N MET A 191 -10.49 4.76 1.73
CA MET A 191 -9.97 3.79 0.76
C MET A 191 -8.56 3.25 1.02
N ASP A 192 -7.80 3.81 1.98
CA ASP A 192 -6.53 3.25 2.47
C ASP A 192 -5.60 2.81 1.30
N CYS A 193 -4.93 1.64 1.37
CA CYS A 193 -4.13 1.10 0.27
C CYS A 193 -4.92 0.87 -1.04
N TYR A 194 -6.24 0.66 -0.98
CA TYR A 194 -7.04 0.43 -2.17
C TYR A 194 -7.12 1.68 -3.04
N ALA A 195 -6.95 2.89 -2.48
CA ALA A 195 -6.79 4.10 -3.29
C ALA A 195 -5.56 4.02 -4.22
N TYR A 196 -4.44 3.50 -3.72
CA TYR A 196 -3.21 3.30 -4.50
C TYR A 196 -3.39 2.25 -5.59
N ALA A 197 -4.08 1.14 -5.27
CA ALA A 197 -4.45 0.14 -6.28
C ALA A 197 -5.29 0.77 -7.41
N LEU A 198 -6.21 1.68 -7.07
CA LEU A 198 -7.03 2.40 -8.05
C LEU A 198 -6.24 3.43 -8.88
N VAL A 199 -5.14 3.98 -8.38
CA VAL A 199 -4.18 4.76 -9.19
C VAL A 199 -3.57 3.86 -10.26
N ALA A 200 -3.00 2.71 -9.86
CA ALA A 200 -2.42 1.74 -10.80
C ALA A 200 -3.44 1.21 -11.82
N LEU A 201 -4.72 1.13 -11.43
CA LEU A 201 -5.83 0.73 -12.28
C LEU A 201 -6.30 1.80 -13.27
N GLY A 202 -5.76 3.02 -13.19
CA GLY A 202 -6.18 4.14 -14.01
C GLY A 202 -7.54 4.72 -13.61
N GLN A 203 -7.99 4.52 -12.38
CA GLN A 203 -9.27 5.04 -11.87
C GLN A 203 -9.10 6.32 -11.06
N VAL A 204 -7.94 6.52 -10.43
CA VAL A 204 -7.59 7.69 -9.60
C VAL A 204 -6.36 8.39 -10.17
N ASP A 205 -6.27 9.71 -10.02
CA ASP A 205 -5.13 10.51 -10.50
C ASP A 205 -4.07 10.76 -9.42
N LEU A 206 -4.48 11.02 -8.18
CA LEU A 206 -3.59 11.33 -7.05
C LEU A 206 -4.03 10.64 -5.76
N VAL A 207 -3.05 10.15 -5.00
CA VAL A 207 -3.16 9.85 -3.57
C VAL A 207 -2.09 10.65 -2.83
N VAL A 208 -2.46 11.33 -1.75
CA VAL A 208 -1.55 12.15 -0.93
C VAL A 208 -1.76 11.82 0.53
N GLU A 209 -0.68 11.42 1.20
CA GLU A 209 -0.69 11.02 2.60
C GLU A 209 0.53 11.53 3.35
N ALA A 210 0.41 11.62 4.67
CA ALA A 210 1.47 12.02 5.58
C ALA A 210 1.47 11.10 6.79
N GLY A 211 2.67 10.69 7.22
CA GLY A 211 2.86 9.81 8.38
C GLY A 211 2.84 8.32 8.05
N LEU A 212 3.07 7.93 6.79
CA LEU A 212 3.15 6.52 6.41
C LEU A 212 4.40 5.83 6.95
N HIS A 213 4.31 4.53 7.14
CA HIS A 213 5.43 3.64 7.39
C HIS A 213 5.93 2.98 6.09
N PRO A 214 7.12 2.33 6.11
CA PRO A 214 7.60 1.59 4.95
C PRO A 214 6.64 0.48 4.48
N TYR A 215 5.95 -0.19 5.41
CA TYR A 215 5.02 -1.28 5.09
C TYR A 215 3.74 -0.81 4.39
N ASP A 216 3.28 0.41 4.69
CA ASP A 216 2.14 1.04 4.00
C ASP A 216 2.39 1.32 2.51
N ILE A 217 3.66 1.56 2.11
CA ILE A 217 3.95 2.19 0.81
C ILE A 217 4.81 1.39 -0.16
N GLN A 218 5.61 0.42 0.31
CA GLN A 218 6.52 -0.29 -0.60
C GLN A 218 5.79 -1.12 -1.65
N ALA A 219 4.69 -1.80 -1.28
CA ALA A 219 3.89 -2.55 -2.25
C ALA A 219 3.16 -1.60 -3.24
N PRO A 220 2.50 -0.51 -2.77
CA PRO A 220 2.00 0.54 -3.66
C PRO A 220 3.00 1.11 -4.66
N ILE A 221 4.24 1.41 -4.25
CA ILE A 221 5.29 1.91 -5.14
C ILE A 221 5.50 0.93 -6.31
N ALA A 222 5.78 -0.34 -6.00
CA ALA A 222 6.05 -1.33 -7.04
C ALA A 222 4.85 -1.53 -7.99
N VAL A 223 3.62 -1.52 -7.47
CA VAL A 223 2.40 -1.70 -8.27
C VAL A 223 2.12 -0.48 -9.17
N ILE A 224 2.25 0.74 -8.63
CA ILE A 224 1.96 1.97 -9.36
C ILE A 224 3.01 2.26 -10.42
N GLU A 225 4.30 2.11 -10.09
CA GLU A 225 5.39 2.39 -11.03
C GLU A 225 5.39 1.38 -12.19
N ALA A 226 5.12 0.10 -11.92
CA ALA A 226 4.97 -0.91 -12.97
C ALA A 226 3.78 -0.61 -13.91
N ALA A 227 2.73 0.04 -13.40
CA ALA A 227 1.57 0.48 -14.18
C ALA A 227 1.80 1.79 -14.96
N GLY A 228 2.98 2.42 -14.83
CA GLY A 228 3.33 3.67 -15.51
C GLY A 228 3.12 4.95 -14.70
N GLY A 229 2.77 4.82 -13.41
CA GLY A 229 2.66 5.93 -12.48
C GLY A 229 3.98 6.37 -11.88
N ILE A 230 3.89 7.22 -10.85
CA ILE A 230 5.04 7.72 -10.10
C ILE A 230 4.67 7.87 -8.62
N VAL A 231 5.58 7.51 -7.73
CA VAL A 231 5.42 7.69 -6.29
C VAL A 231 6.68 8.34 -5.72
N THR A 232 6.52 9.45 -5.00
CA THR A 232 7.65 10.17 -4.37
C THR A 232 7.26 10.68 -3.00
N ASP A 233 8.26 11.13 -2.24
CA ASP A 233 7.99 12.00 -1.11
C ASP A 233 7.47 13.37 -1.60
N TRP A 234 7.03 14.24 -0.67
CA TRP A 234 6.57 15.59 -1.03
C TRP A 234 7.69 16.54 -1.53
N GLN A 235 8.94 16.09 -1.58
CA GLN A 235 10.11 16.83 -2.10
C GLN A 235 10.53 16.26 -3.47
N GLY A 236 9.85 15.23 -3.97
CA GLY A 236 10.18 14.54 -5.23
C GLY A 236 11.26 13.45 -5.11
N GLY A 237 11.68 13.11 -3.88
CA GLY A 237 12.65 12.06 -3.58
C GLY A 237 12.02 10.66 -3.37
N PRO A 238 12.85 9.64 -3.10
CA PRO A 238 12.37 8.28 -2.84
C PRO A 238 11.44 8.18 -1.63
N ALA A 239 10.30 7.50 -1.80
CA ALA A 239 9.27 7.34 -0.77
C ALA A 239 9.29 5.99 -0.02
N HIS A 240 10.18 5.06 -0.34
CA HIS A 240 10.14 3.69 0.19
C HIS A 240 10.40 3.57 1.71
N ARG A 241 10.74 4.69 2.37
CA ARG A 241 10.89 4.81 3.83
C ARG A 241 9.61 5.30 4.53
N GLY A 242 8.53 5.55 3.79
CA GLY A 242 7.30 6.15 4.31
C GLY A 242 7.40 7.67 4.45
N GLY A 243 6.68 8.22 5.43
CA GLY A 243 6.60 9.64 5.72
C GLY A 243 5.52 10.34 4.91
N ARG A 244 5.89 11.39 4.20
CA ARG A 244 4.99 12.23 3.39
C ARG A 244 5.06 11.75 1.95
N VAL A 245 4.00 11.16 1.43
CA VAL A 245 4.00 10.50 0.13
C VAL A 245 2.96 11.12 -0.79
N VAL A 246 3.33 11.22 -2.07
CA VAL A 246 2.41 11.49 -3.17
C VAL A 246 2.57 10.39 -4.21
N ALA A 247 1.47 9.70 -4.50
CA ALA A 247 1.36 8.78 -5.62
C ALA A 247 0.50 9.41 -6.71
N ALA A 248 0.96 9.35 -7.94
CA ALA A 248 0.31 9.98 -9.06
C ALA A 248 0.25 9.07 -10.29
N ALA A 249 -0.83 9.21 -11.05
CA ALA A 249 -1.04 8.46 -12.28
C ALA A 249 0.00 8.80 -13.37
N ASN A 250 0.56 10.01 -13.36
CA ASN A 250 1.57 10.44 -14.33
C ASN A 250 2.39 11.63 -13.79
N ARG A 251 3.51 11.91 -14.47
CA ARG A 251 4.46 12.97 -14.09
C ARG A 251 3.90 14.39 -14.17
N ALA A 252 2.91 14.66 -15.03
CA ALA A 252 2.38 16.02 -15.18
C ALA A 252 1.56 16.42 -13.94
N VAL A 253 0.59 15.58 -13.55
CA VAL A 253 -0.23 15.81 -12.35
C VAL A 253 0.63 15.76 -11.07
N HIS A 254 1.62 14.87 -11.05
CA HIS A 254 2.60 14.80 -9.97
C HIS A 254 3.37 16.11 -9.77
N ALA A 255 3.90 16.69 -10.85
CA ALA A 255 4.65 17.94 -10.79
C ALA A 255 3.77 19.10 -10.27
N GLU A 256 2.55 19.24 -10.79
CA GLU A 256 1.60 20.27 -10.32
C GLU A 256 1.25 20.09 -8.83
N ALA A 257 1.10 18.85 -8.35
CA ALA A 257 0.86 18.58 -6.93
C ALA A 257 2.09 18.93 -6.07
N LEU A 258 3.30 18.58 -6.51
CA LEU A 258 4.54 18.85 -5.79
C LEU A 258 4.83 20.35 -5.62
N GLU A 259 4.47 21.19 -6.58
CA GLU A 259 4.62 22.65 -6.47
C GLU A 259 3.91 23.23 -5.24
N ILE A 260 2.87 22.55 -4.76
CA ILE A 260 2.07 22.92 -3.60
C ILE A 260 2.59 22.19 -2.35
N LEU A 261 2.70 20.87 -2.42
CA LEU A 261 3.05 20.03 -1.27
C LEU A 261 4.45 20.28 -0.72
N SER A 262 5.44 20.54 -1.59
CA SER A 262 6.84 20.73 -1.19
C SER A 262 7.06 21.93 -0.24
N ARG A 263 6.14 22.90 -0.23
CA ARG A 263 6.22 24.09 0.64
C ARG A 263 5.98 23.77 2.11
N ALA A 264 5.18 22.74 2.40
CA ALA A 264 4.91 22.26 3.75
C ALA A 264 5.94 21.23 4.23
N ALA A 265 6.97 20.97 3.41
CA ALA A 265 7.85 19.84 3.60
C ALA A 265 9.27 20.19 4.04
N GLY A 266 9.58 21.50 4.10
CA GLY A 266 10.82 22.06 4.61
C GLY A 266 10.86 22.29 6.12
#